data_AF-A0A4P6ESW3-F1
#
_entry.id   AF-A0A4P6ESW3-F1
#
_cell.length_a   1.000
_cell.length_b   1.000
_cell.length_c   1.000
_cell.angle_alpha   90.00
_cell.angle_beta   90.00
_cell.angle_gamma   90.00
#
_symmetry.space_group_name_H-M   'P 1'
#
loop_
_entity.id
_entity.type
_entity.pdbx_description
1 polymer ?
#
loop_
_entity_poly.entity_id
_entity_poly.type
_entity_poly.pdbx_seq_one_letter_code
_entity_poly.pdbx_strand_id
1 'polypeptide(L)' 'MRSGIEMDKHLLLEMENLRVQMVETALVKEDFLNREVLLLSQSLDLLIVRAQEELALSRSK' A
#
# COMPACT_ATOMS: atom_id res chain seq x y z
N MET A 1 -20.04 3.38 20.12
CA MET A 1 -18.64 2.93 20.04
C MET A 1 -18.32 2.69 18.57
N ARG A 2 -17.40 3.45 17.96
CA ARG A 2 -17.00 3.28 16.55
C ARG A 2 -16.01 2.12 16.49
N SER A 3 -16.46 0.91 16.18
CA SER A 3 -15.60 -0.23 15.83
C SER A 3 -15.28 -0.25 14.32
N GLY A 4 -14.97 0.92 13.77
CA GLY A 4 -14.50 1.03 12.40
C GLY A 4 -12.99 1.22 12.43
N ILE A 5 -12.28 0.46 11.61
CA ILE A 5 -10.84 0.57 11.34
C ILE A 5 -9.95 -0.25 12.30
N GLU A 6 -10.08 -1.58 12.30
CA GLU A 6 -8.85 -2.37 12.28
C GLU A 6 -8.69 -2.86 10.83
N MET A 7 -8.08 -2.00 10.01
CA MET A 7 -7.44 -2.50 8.79
C MET A 7 -6.43 -3.55 9.22
N ASP A 8 -6.36 -4.68 8.52
CA ASP A 8 -5.48 -5.78 8.91
C ASP A 8 -4.07 -5.22 9.18
N LYS A 9 -3.56 -5.44 10.40
CA LYS A 9 -2.24 -4.97 10.81
C LYS A 9 -1.16 -5.54 9.89
N HIS A 10 -1.39 -6.72 9.30
CA HIS A 10 -0.53 -7.29 8.27
C HIS A 10 -0.56 -6.48 6.99
N LEU A 11 -1.73 -6.08 6.50
CA LEU A 11 -1.88 -5.29 5.28
C LEU A 11 -1.24 -3.90 5.42
N LEU A 12 -1.44 -3.26 6.58
CA LEU A 12 -0.77 -2.00 6.92
C LEU A 12 0.76 -2.13 6.90
N LEU A 13 1.30 -3.20 7.50
CA LEU A 13 2.73 -3.45 7.52
C LEU A 13 3.30 -3.74 6.12
N GLU A 14 2.55 -4.46 5.29
CA GLU A 14 2.94 -4.77 3.91
C GLU A 14 2.99 -3.50 3.06
N MET A 15 1.98 -2.63 3.19
CA MET A 15 1.96 -1.31 2.54
C MET A 15 3.12 -0.41 2.98
N GLU A 16 3.43 -0.38 4.28
CA GLU A 16 4.57 0.35 4.83
C GLU A 16 5.89 -0.15 4.23
N ASN A 17 6.10 -1.46 4.22
CA ASN A 17 7.31 -2.09 3.68
C ASN A 17 7.50 -1.80 2.18
N LEU A 18 6.43 -1.84 1.39
CA LEU A 18 6.49 -1.48 -0.03
C LEU A 18 6.80 0.00 -0.23
N ARG A 19 6.22 0.88 0.60
CA ARG A 19 6.52 2.31 0.53
C ARG A 19 7.99 2.59 0.83
N VAL A 20 8.55 1.97 1.87
CA VAL A 20 9.97 2.12 2.22
C VAL A 20 10.85 1.66 1.06
N GLN A 21 10.61 0.47 0.51
CA GLN A 21 11.36 -0.04 -0.63
C GLN A 21 11.28 0.88 -1.85
N MET A 22 10.11 1.45 -2.14
CA MET A 22 9.92 2.39 -3.23
C MET A 22 10.77 3.65 -3.05
N VAL A 23 10.76 4.24 -1.84
CA VAL A 23 11.54 5.44 -1.52
C VAL A 23 13.04 5.15 -1.55
N GLU A 24 13.48 4.06 -0.93
CA GLU A 24 14.89 3.65 -0.94
C GLU A 24 15.39 3.40 -2.36
N THR A 25 14.59 2.71 -3.19
CA THR A 25 14.92 2.48 -4.59
C THR A 25 14.99 3.81 -5.35
N ALA A 26 14.02 4.71 -5.18
CA ALA A 26 14.04 6.01 -5.86
C ALA A 26 15.24 6.86 -5.45
N LEU A 27 15.67 6.80 -4.19
CA LEU A 27 16.89 7.45 -3.72
C LEU A 27 18.14 6.85 -4.36
N VAL A 28 18.23 5.52 -4.47
CA VAL A 28 19.36 4.82 -5.10
C VAL A 28 19.43 5.06 -6.61
N LYS A 29 18.27 5.15 -7.29
CA LYS A 29 18.20 5.37 -8.74
C LYS A 29 18.23 6.85 -9.12
N GLU A 30 18.01 7.75 -8.16
CA GLU A 30 17.81 9.20 -8.36
C GLU A 30 16.69 9.52 -9.37
N ASP A 31 15.72 8.61 -9.52
CA ASP A 31 14.65 8.70 -10.51
C ASP A 31 13.39 7.98 -10.03
N PHE A 32 12.31 8.73 -9.84
CA PHE A 32 11.00 8.19 -9.48
C PHE A 32 10.29 7.49 -10.63
N LEU A 33 10.72 7.74 -11.87
CA LEU A 33 10.19 7.09 -13.08
C LEU A 33 11.00 5.86 -13.47
N ASN A 34 12.00 5.49 -12.68
CA ASN A 34 12.71 4.25 -12.87
C ASN A 34 11.71 3.07 -12.84
N ARG A 35 11.86 2.14 -13.78
CA ARG A 35 10.97 0.97 -13.91
C ARG A 35 10.77 0.22 -12.60
N GLU A 36 11.81 0.08 -11.78
CA GLU A 36 11.76 -0.61 -10.49
C GLU A 36 10.87 0.15 -9.48
N VAL A 37 11.01 1.48 -9.42
CA VAL A 37 10.18 2.36 -8.58
C VAL A 37 8.72 2.30 -9.03
N LEU A 38 8.47 2.33 -10.35
CA LEU A 38 7.12 2.23 -10.90
C LEU A 38 6.45 0.89 -10.58
N LEU A 39 7.19 -0.21 -10.62
CA LEU A 39 6.65 -1.54 -10.24
C LEU A 39 6.31 -1.60 -8.75
N LEU A 40 7.15 -1.01 -7.89
CA LEU A 40 6.87 -0.91 -6.45
C LEU A 40 5.62 -0.05 -6.19
N SER A 41 5.48 1.08 -6.88
CA SER A 41 4.28 1.94 -6.80
C SER A 41 3.02 1.19 -7.22
N GLN A 42 3.05 0.48 -8.35
CA GLN A 42 1.90 -0.28 -8.83
C GLN A 42 1.51 -1.42 -7.87
N SER A 43 2.50 -2.04 -7.24
CA SER A 43 2.26 -3.07 -6.21
C SER A 43 1.60 -2.47 -4.97
N LEU A 44 2.03 -1.28 -4.54
CA LEU A 44 1.42 -0.56 -3.45
C LEU A 44 -0.03 -0.14 -3.77
N ASP A 45 -0.29 0.33 -4.99
CA ASP A 45 -1.63 0.70 -5.45
C ASP A 45 -2.61 -0.48 -5.41
N LEU A 46 -2.15 -1.68 -5.81
CA LEU A 46 -2.94 -2.91 -5.72
C LEU A 46 -3.34 -3.24 -4.27
N LEU A 47 -2.42 -3.09 -3.31
CA LEU A 47 -2.74 -3.32 -1.90
C LEU A 47 -3.73 -2.28 -1.36
N ILE A 48 -3.59 -1.01 -1.77
CA ILE A 48 -4.53 0.06 -1.39
C ILE A 48 -5.94 -0.27 -1.88
N VAL A 49 -6.08 -0.68 -3.14
CA VAL A 49 -7.39 -1.03 -3.72
C VAL A 49 -8.01 -2.20 -2.95
N ARG A 50 -7.24 -3.27 -2.68
CA ARG A 50 -7.72 -4.41 -1.87
C ARG A 50 -8.18 -3.99 -0.48
N ALA A 51 -7.40 -3.17 0.20
CA ALA A 51 -7.76 -2.63 1.52
C ALA A 51 -9.08 -1.86 1.49
N GLN A 52 -9.27 -1.05 0.44
CA GLN A 52 -10.48 -0.26 0.25
C GLN A 52 -11.70 -1.13 -0.06
N GLU A 53 -11.54 -2.19 -0.86
CA GLU A 53 -12.59 -3.16 -1.16
C GLU A 53 -13.04 -3.91 0.11
N GLU A 54 -12.09 -4.37 0.92
CA GLU A 54 -12.38 -5.02 2.21
C GLU A 54 -13.15 -4.09 3.15
N LEU A 55 -12.72 -2.82 3.25
CA LEU A 55 -13.42 -1.81 4.03
C LEU A 55 -14.83 -1.55 3.47
N ALA A 56 -15.01 -1.49 2.16
CA ALA A 56 -16.32 -1.30 1.54
C ALA A 56 -17.27 -2.47 1.84
N LEU A 57 -16.78 -3.72 1.75
CA LEU A 57 -17.53 -4.93 2.07
C LEU A 57 -17.90 -5.02 3.56
N SER A 58 -17.02 -4.56 4.46
CA SER A 58 -17.29 -4.54 5.89
C SER A 58 -18.39 -3.53 6.28
N ARG A 59 -18.57 -2.46 5.49
CA ARG A 59 -19.54 -1.39 5.74
C ARG A 59 -20.93 -1.64 5.16
N SER A 60 -21.05 -2.60 4.25
CA SER A 60 -22.32 -2.98 3.60
C SER A 60 -23.04 -4.15 4.29
N LYS A 61 -22.44 -4.72 5.34
CA LYS A 61 -23.05 -5.70 6.26
C LYS A 61 -23.62 -5.01 7.49
#